data_AF-A0A967GVE3-F1
#
_entry.id   AF-A0A967GVE3-F1
#
_cell.length_a   1.000
_cell.length_b   1.000
_cell.length_c   1.000
_cell.angle_alpha   90.00
_cell.angle_beta   90.00
_cell.angle_gamma   90.00
#
_symmetry.space_group_name_H-M   'P 1'
#
loop_
_entity.id
_entity.type
_entity.pdbx_description
1 polymer ?
#
loop_
_entity_poly.entity_id
_entity_poly.type
_entity_poly.pdbx_seq_one_letter_code
_entity_poly.pdbx_strand_id
1 'polypeptide(L)' 'MTIALLRGTIAPARRPPDASLKEAEARFVGKAVVFDIQRYSVHDGPGIRTVVFFKGCPLRCQWCQNPESLQRRPEL' A
#
# COMPACT_ATOMS: atom_id res chain seq x y z
N MET A 1 -0.63 35.46 -0.77
CA MET A 1 -0.12 34.66 -1.91
C MET A 1 0.98 33.75 -1.40
N THR A 2 0.68 32.93 -0.41
CA THR A 2 0.34 31.48 -0.53
C THR A 2 1.56 30.65 -0.91
N ILE A 3 2.27 30.25 0.14
CA ILE A 3 3.27 29.20 0.20
C ILE A 3 2.80 28.00 -0.62
N ALA A 4 3.56 27.66 -1.67
CA ALA A 4 3.30 26.53 -2.54
C ALA A 4 3.52 25.20 -1.78
N LEU A 5 2.46 24.72 -1.14
CA LEU A 5 2.30 23.32 -0.74
C LEU A 5 2.11 22.45 -1.99
N LEU A 6 3.19 22.17 -2.71
CA LEU A 6 3.22 21.06 -3.66
C LEU A 6 3.71 19.81 -2.94
N ARG A 7 2.76 19.26 -2.19
CA ARG A 7 2.46 17.82 -2.06
C ARG A 7 3.58 16.91 -2.56
N GLY A 8 4.23 16.23 -1.61
CA GLY A 8 4.97 15.02 -1.87
C GLY A 8 4.08 14.02 -2.60
N THR A 9 4.18 14.00 -3.92
CA THR A 9 3.66 12.92 -4.74
C THR A 9 4.53 11.72 -4.42
N ILE A 10 3.94 10.73 -3.76
CA ILE A 10 4.45 9.35 -3.83
C ILE A 10 4.25 8.95 -5.30
N ALA A 11 5.16 9.38 -6.16
CA ALA A 11 5.34 8.80 -7.47
C ALA A 11 5.86 7.37 -7.22
N PRO A 12 5.27 6.33 -7.82
CA PRO A 12 5.97 5.06 -7.88
C PRO A 12 7.30 5.36 -8.57
N ALA A 13 8.41 5.10 -7.88
CA ALA A 13 9.74 5.30 -8.43
C ALA A 13 9.79 4.57 -9.77
N ARG A 14 9.79 5.31 -10.88
CA ARG A 14 10.00 4.71 -12.19
C ARG A 14 11.38 4.05 -12.13
N ARG A 15 11.43 2.74 -12.33
CA ARG A 15 12.68 1.98 -12.43
C ARG A 15 13.54 2.67 -13.51
N PRO A 16 14.77 3.13 -13.21
CA PRO A 16 15.71 3.52 -14.24
C PRO A 16 15.92 2.30 -15.16
N PRO A 17 15.86 2.44 -16.49
CA PRO A 17 15.92 1.30 -17.40
C PRO A 17 17.23 0.49 -17.29
N ASP A 18 18.25 0.99 -16.59
CA ASP A 18 19.59 0.43 -16.41
C ASP A 18 19.94 0.03 -14.97
N ALA A 19 19.02 0.17 -14.00
CA ALA A 19 19.33 -0.15 -12.60
C ALA A 19 19.58 -1.66 -12.42
N SER A 20 20.76 -2.01 -11.90
CA SER A 20 21.16 -3.37 -11.60
C SER A 20 20.23 -4.01 -10.56
N LEU A 21 20.08 -5.35 -10.60
CA LEU A 21 19.25 -6.09 -9.64
C LEU A 21 19.62 -5.81 -8.18
N LYS A 22 20.91 -5.54 -7.91
CA LYS A 22 21.43 -5.17 -6.58
C LYS A 22 20.96 -3.79 -6.11
N GLU A 23 20.75 -2.84 -7.02
CA GLU A 23 20.22 -1.49 -6.71
C GLU A 23 18.69 -1.50 -6.54
N ALA A 24 18.00 -2.47 -7.15
CA ALA A 24 16.56 -2.65 -6.99
C ALA A 24 16.18 -3.18 -5.58
N GLU A 25 17.00 -4.05 -4.98
CA GLU A 25 16.77 -4.57 -3.63
C GLU A 25 16.99 -3.52 -2.52
N ALA A 26 17.92 -2.59 -2.72
CA ALA A 26 18.27 -1.58 -1.71
C ALA A 26 17.18 -0.52 -1.46
N ARG A 27 16.09 -0.50 -2.24
CA ARG A 27 15.18 0.67 -2.34
C ARG A 27 13.81 0.49 -1.70
N PHE A 28 13.56 -0.61 -0.98
CA PHE A 28 12.24 -0.89 -0.41
C PHE A 28 12.27 -1.17 1.11
N VAL A 29 12.92 -0.30 1.89
CA VAL A 29 12.76 -0.29 3.35
C VAL A 29 11.90 0.90 3.75
N GLY A 30 10.60 0.66 3.91
CA GLY A 30 9.61 1.66 4.32
C GLY A 30 8.59 1.08 5.30
N LYS A 31 8.00 1.94 6.13
CA LYS A 31 6.90 1.54 7.04
C LYS A 31 5.58 1.47 6.27
N ALA A 32 4.80 0.41 6.47
CA ALA A 32 3.45 0.26 5.93
C ALA A 32 2.40 0.32 7.05
N VAL A 33 1.21 0.83 6.74
CA VAL A 33 0.09 0.89 7.69
C VAL A 33 -0.86 -0.26 7.41
N VAL A 34 -1.10 -1.09 8.42
CA VAL A 34 -2.00 -2.25 8.38
C VAL A 34 -3.23 -1.92 9.21
N PHE A 35 -4.41 -2.28 8.72
CA PHE A 35 -5.66 -2.11 9.48
C PHE A 35 -6.24 -3.42 10.00
N ASP A 36 -5.88 -4.55 9.40
CA ASP A 36 -6.28 -5.87 9.87
C ASP A 36 -5.28 -6.96 9.46
N ILE A 37 -5.21 -8.02 10.26
CA ILE A 37 -4.45 -9.25 9.99
C ILE A 37 -5.37 -10.43 10.25
N GLN A 38 -5.87 -11.03 9.17
CA GLN A 38 -6.71 -12.21 9.25
C GLN A 38 -5.84 -13.46 9.17
N ARG A 39 -5.83 -14.24 10.25
CA ARG A 39 -5.17 -15.55 10.29
C ARG A 39 -6.16 -16.62 9.85
N TYR A 40 -5.65 -17.69 9.25
CA TYR A 40 -6.43 -18.85 8.81
C TYR A 40 -7.49 -18.58 7.74
N SER A 41 -7.27 -17.60 6.85
CA SER A 41 -8.16 -17.42 5.70
C SER A 41 -8.04 -18.61 4.74
N VAL A 42 -9.19 -19.15 4.34
CA VAL A 42 -9.32 -20.24 3.35
C VAL A 42 -10.03 -19.78 2.07
N HIS A 43 -10.50 -18.54 2.04
CA HIS A 43 -11.28 -17.99 0.92
C HIS A 43 -10.45 -17.07 0.02
N ASP A 44 -9.33 -16.53 0.51
CA ASP A 44 -8.46 -15.61 -0.23
C ASP A 44 -7.41 -16.32 -1.10
N GLY A 45 -7.62 -17.60 -1.40
CA GLY A 45 -6.78 -18.42 -2.27
C GLY A 45 -6.65 -19.86 -1.78
N PRO A 46 -5.91 -20.72 -2.51
CA PRO A 46 -5.74 -22.12 -2.14
C PRO A 46 -4.98 -22.29 -0.81
N GLY A 47 -5.49 -23.18 0.04
CA GLY A 47 -4.91 -23.53 1.34
C GLY A 47 -5.21 -22.51 2.44
N ILE A 48 -4.54 -22.66 3.59
CA ILE A 48 -4.68 -21.76 4.74
C ILE A 48 -3.69 -20.60 4.59
N ARG A 49 -4.19 -19.37 4.67
CA ARG A 49 -3.42 -18.14 4.49
C ARG A 49 -3.52 -17.21 5.70
N THR A 50 -2.47 -16.43 5.91
CA THR A 50 -2.56 -15.21 6.73
C THR A 50 -2.63 -14.03 5.77
N VAL A 51 -3.73 -13.29 5.81
CA VAL A 51 -3.99 -12.15 4.96
C VAL A 51 -3.70 -10.89 5.76
N VAL A 52 -2.90 -9.99 5.18
CA VAL A 52 -2.55 -8.71 5.79
C VAL A 52 -3.21 -7.61 4.97
N PHE A 53 -4.13 -6.87 5.59
CA PHE A 53 -4.86 -5.81 4.93
C PHE A 53 -4.20 -4.45 5.16
N PHE A 54 -3.74 -3.83 4.07
CA PHE A 54 -3.05 -2.55 4.10
C PHE A 54 -4.00 -1.37 3.92
N LYS A 55 -3.69 -0.26 4.58
CA LYS A 55 -4.30 1.04 4.30
C LYS A 55 -3.76 1.62 3.00
N GLY A 56 -4.59 2.34 2.26
CA GLY A 56 -4.20 3.13 1.08
C GLY A 56 -4.61 2.59 -0.29
N CYS A 57 -5.87 2.24 -0.49
CA CYS A 57 -6.42 1.91 -1.80
C CYS A 57 -6.67 3.20 -2.62
N PRO A 58 -6.12 3.34 -3.84
CA PRO A 58 -6.35 4.51 -4.69
C PRO A 58 -7.72 4.47 -5.40
N LEU A 59 -8.39 3.33 -5.42
CA LEU A 59 -9.69 3.16 -6.06
C LEU A 59 -10.83 3.68 -5.18
N ARG A 60 -11.94 4.05 -5.81
CA ARG A 60 -13.15 4.57 -5.16
C ARG A 60 -14.39 3.83 -5.67
N CYS A 61 -14.36 2.51 -5.51
CA CYS A 61 -15.45 1.63 -5.94
C CYS A 61 -16.75 1.99 -5.20
N GLN A 62 -17.89 1.96 -5.90
CA GLN A 62 -19.21 2.25 -5.31
C GLN A 62 -19.57 1.26 -4.19
N TRP A 63 -19.14 0.00 -4.32
CA TRP A 63 -19.33 -1.06 -3.33
C TRP A 63 -17.98 -1.59 -2.86
N CYS A 64 -17.20 -0.73 -2.20
CA CYS A 64 -15.93 -1.14 -1.63
C CYS A 64 -16.18 -2.12 -0.47
N GLN A 65 -15.63 -3.33 -0.58
CA GLN A 65 -15.71 -4.33 0.49
C GLN A 65 -14.89 -3.95 1.72
N ASN A 66 -13.84 -3.13 1.53
CA ASN A 66 -12.90 -2.71 2.58
C ASN A 66 -12.80 -1.17 2.61
N PRO A 67 -13.86 -0.45 3.01
CA PRO A 67 -13.86 1.02 3.04
C PRO A 67 -12.77 1.60 3.97
N GLU A 68 -12.35 0.87 4.99
CA GLU A 68 -11.26 1.22 5.91
C GLU A 68 -9.93 1.35 5.16
N SER A 69 -9.76 0.63 4.06
CA SER A 69 -8.54 0.70 3.25
C SER A 69 -8.41 2.02 2.46
N LEU A 70 -9.46 2.82 2.35
CA LEU A 70 -9.49 4.00 1.47
C LEU A 70 -8.57 5.13 1.93
N GLN A 71 -8.45 5.33 3.24
CA GLN A 71 -7.54 6.31 3.83
C GLN A 71 -6.15 5.69 4.02
N ARG A 72 -5.09 6.50 3.84
CA ARG A 72 -3.70 6.06 4.10
C ARG A 72 -3.30 6.21 5.56
N ARG A 73 -4.04 6.99 6.34
CA ARG A 73 -3.70 7.31 7.71
C ARG A 73 -4.13 6.15 8.64
N PRO A 74 -3.38 5.88 9.72
CA PRO A 74 -3.88 5.06 10.81
C PRO A 74 -5.16 5.66 11.41
N GLU A 75 -6.09 4.80 11.79
CA GLU A 75 -7.32 5.14 12.52
C GLU A 75 -7.21 4.49 13.92
N LEU A 76 -7.73 5.16 14.96
CA LEU A 76 -7.63 4.75 16.36
C LEU A 76 -8.89 4.02 16.81
#